data_AF-A0AAD1ZA42-F1
#
_entry.id   AF-A0AAD1ZA42-F1
#
_cell.length_a   1.000
_cell.length_b   1.000
_cell.length_c   1.000
_cell.angle_alpha   90.00
_cell.angle_beta   90.00
_cell.angle_gamma   90.00
#
_symmetry.space_group_name_H-M   'P 1'
#
loop_
_entity.id
_entity.type
_entity.pdbx_description
1 polymer ?
#
loop_
_entity_poly.entity_id
_entity_poly.type
_entity_poly.pdbx_seq_one_letter_code
_entity_poly.pdbx_strand_id
1 'polypeptide(L)'
;MGTNYCLFMPLFDALGNTLNIKSWEMHKKISRDLGKNGRVPDIVFLAHFIDMSAAMHMPFISRTMASLPYATRIHLLPFLPISFMAMLVMWANSKTFLISFYNLRDRLHQTWAVPRFGFQYFLPFTAQGINKHIEESILMADRLGVKSY
;
A
#
# COMPACT_ATOMS: atom_id res chain seq x y z
N MET A 1 -20.33 23.95 -9.90
CA MET A 1 -20.03 22.57 -9.46
C MET A 1 -18.53 22.37 -9.52
N GLY A 2 -17.88 22.05 -8.40
CA GLY A 2 -16.40 22.09 -8.30
C GLY A 2 -15.80 20.99 -7.43
N THR A 3 -16.50 19.86 -7.28
CA THR A 3 -16.11 18.74 -6.43
C THR A 3 -16.56 17.43 -7.06
N ASN A 4 -15.71 16.40 -7.01
CA ASN A 4 -16.12 15.04 -7.33
C ASN A 4 -17.17 14.57 -6.32
N TYR A 5 -18.26 13.95 -6.77
CA TYR A 5 -19.23 13.30 -5.89
C TYR A 5 -18.70 11.98 -5.36
N CYS A 6 -17.92 11.26 -6.18
CA CYS A 6 -17.23 10.04 -5.79
C CYS A 6 -15.73 10.29 -5.65
N LEU A 7 -15.34 10.95 -4.56
CA LEU A 7 -13.94 11.27 -4.20
C LEU A 7 -12.98 10.08 -4.33
N PHE A 8 -13.49 8.86 -4.14
CA PHE A 8 -12.70 7.63 -4.13
C PHE A 8 -12.88 6.75 -5.38
N MET A 9 -13.83 7.05 -6.27
CA MET A 9 -14.16 6.24 -7.45
C MET A 9 -14.40 7.15 -8.68
N PRO A 10 -13.34 7.68 -9.29
CA PRO A 10 -13.44 8.64 -10.39
C PRO A 10 -14.13 8.06 -11.64
N LEU A 11 -14.23 6.74 -11.77
CA LEU A 11 -15.02 6.10 -12.81
C LEU A 11 -16.49 6.52 -12.76
N PHE A 12 -17.09 6.60 -11.57
CA PHE A 12 -18.50 6.98 -11.43
C PHE A 12 -18.72 8.46 -11.70
N ASP A 13 -17.79 9.33 -11.29
CA ASP A 13 -17.82 10.73 -11.69
C ASP A 13 -17.64 10.92 -13.21
N ALA A 14 -16.84 10.07 -13.86
CA ALA A 14 -16.70 10.09 -15.31
C ALA A 14 -18.01 9.66 -16.01
N LEU A 15 -18.64 8.58 -15.55
CA LEU A 15 -19.94 8.12 -16.06
C LEU A 15 -21.07 9.13 -15.82
N GLY A 16 -21.05 9.82 -14.68
CA GLY A 16 -22.02 10.87 -14.31
C GLY A 16 -21.70 12.25 -14.88
N ASN A 17 -20.62 12.41 -15.65
CA ASN A 17 -20.11 13.68 -16.16
C ASN A 17 -19.91 14.75 -15.06
N THR A 18 -19.53 14.33 -13.85
CA THR A 18 -19.30 15.17 -12.67
C THR A 18 -17.82 15.27 -12.28
N LEU A 19 -16.92 14.79 -13.15
CA LEU A 19 -15.49 14.72 -12.87
C LEU A 19 -14.84 16.10 -12.83
N ASN A 20 -14.24 16.44 -11.70
CA ASN A 20 -13.47 17.66 -11.49
C ASN A 20 -11.99 17.45 -11.85
N ILE A 21 -11.55 18.14 -12.90
CA ILE A 21 -10.17 18.12 -13.41
C ILE A 21 -9.16 18.60 -12.35
N LYS A 22 -9.54 19.55 -11.49
CA LYS A 22 -8.65 20.10 -10.43
C LYS A 22 -8.31 19.07 -9.35
N SER A 23 -9.15 18.06 -9.15
CA SER A 23 -8.91 17.00 -8.16
C SER A 23 -7.66 16.18 -8.51
N TRP A 24 -7.38 15.98 -9.81
CA TRP A 24 -6.17 15.28 -10.25
C TRP A 24 -4.90 16.10 -9.98
N GLU A 25 -4.93 17.40 -10.25
CA GLU A 25 -3.81 18.30 -9.96
C GLU A 25 -3.51 18.33 -8.46
N MET A 26 -4.54 18.40 -7.62
CA MET A 26 -4.39 18.36 -6.17
C MET A 26 -3.82 17.02 -5.69
N HIS A 27 -4.33 15.89 -6.19
CA HIS A 27 -3.80 14.57 -5.88
C HIS A 27 -2.32 14.44 -6.27
N LYS A 28 -1.96 14.93 -7.46
CA LYS A 28 -0.58 14.94 -7.98
C LYS A 28 0.32 15.85 -7.15
N LYS A 29 -0.17 17.01 -6.73
CA LYS A 29 0.56 17.94 -5.85
C LYS A 29 0.84 17.30 -4.50
N ILE A 30 -0.18 16.73 -3.84
CA ILE A 30 -0.01 16.00 -2.58
C ILE A 30 1.01 14.87 -2.76
N SER A 31 0.83 14.01 -3.75
CA SER A 31 1.72 12.87 -4.02
C SER A 31 3.17 13.28 -4.34
N ARG A 32 3.37 14.46 -4.95
CA ARG A 32 4.71 15.01 -5.24
C ARG A 32 5.34 15.71 -4.03
N ASP A 33 4.56 16.48 -3.29
CA ASP A 33 5.02 17.19 -2.09
C ASP A 33 5.41 16.21 -0.98
N LEU A 34 4.85 14.99 -0.98
CA LEU A 34 5.27 13.86 -0.15
C LEU A 34 6.77 13.53 -0.28
N GLY A 35 7.36 13.71 -1.47
CA GLY A 35 8.79 13.45 -1.69
C GLY A 35 9.70 14.66 -1.44
N LYS A 36 9.12 15.87 -1.35
CA LYS A 36 9.86 17.14 -1.30
C LYS A 36 9.83 17.82 0.08
N ASN A 37 8.74 17.69 0.82
CA ASN A 37 8.57 18.22 2.18
C ASN A 37 8.70 17.08 3.19
N GLY A 38 9.80 16.33 3.10
CA GLY A 38 10.09 15.08 3.79
C GLY A 38 10.10 15.18 5.31
N ARG A 39 8.92 15.35 5.91
CA ARG A 39 8.72 15.12 7.33
C ARG A 39 9.10 13.67 7.61
N VAL A 40 10.11 13.49 8.46
CA VAL A 40 10.50 12.18 8.98
C VAL A 40 9.26 11.55 9.63
N PRO A 41 8.90 10.30 9.29
CA PRO A 41 7.77 9.65 9.94
C PRO A 41 8.07 9.48 11.42
N ASP A 42 7.08 9.80 12.26
CA ASP A 42 7.22 9.63 13.70
C ASP A 42 7.17 8.14 14.08
N ILE A 43 6.37 7.36 13.34
CA ILE A 43 6.17 5.92 13.54
C ILE A 43 6.11 5.21 12.19
N VAL A 44 6.83 4.08 12.09
CA VAL A 44 6.80 3.18 10.93
C VAL A 44 6.30 1.80 11.37
N PHE A 45 5.24 1.31 10.73
CA PHE A 45 4.76 -0.05 10.86
C PHE A 45 5.32 -0.90 9.73
N LEU A 46 5.96 -2.01 10.05
CA LEU A 46 6.38 -2.98 9.04
C LEU A 46 5.30 -4.06 8.91
N ALA A 47 4.80 -4.25 7.69
CA ALA A 47 3.73 -5.19 7.38
C ALA A 47 4.15 -6.14 6.24
N HIS A 48 3.43 -7.25 6.10
CA HIS A 48 3.57 -8.19 4.99
C HIS A 48 2.19 -8.63 4.50
N PHE A 49 2.12 -9.29 3.35
CA PHE A 49 0.87 -9.76 2.77
C PHE A 49 0.47 -11.08 3.42
N ILE A 50 -0.81 -11.27 3.80
CA ILE A 50 -1.26 -12.53 4.40
C ILE A 50 -1.35 -13.61 3.31
N ASP A 51 -2.21 -13.39 2.32
CA ASP A 51 -2.41 -14.25 1.16
C ASP A 51 -2.89 -13.42 -0.06
N MET A 52 -3.06 -14.08 -1.21
CA MET A 52 -3.47 -13.44 -2.48
C MET A 52 -4.87 -12.81 -2.40
N SER A 53 -5.81 -13.45 -1.69
CA SER A 53 -7.17 -12.93 -1.53
C SER A 53 -7.18 -11.67 -0.65
N ALA A 54 -6.43 -11.68 0.44
CA ALA A 54 -6.27 -10.52 1.32
C ALA A 54 -5.59 -9.36 0.58
N ALA A 55 -4.60 -9.65 -0.26
CA ALA A 55 -3.94 -8.65 -1.10
C ALA A 55 -4.92 -7.93 -2.05
N MET A 56 -5.95 -8.62 -2.56
CA MET A 56 -6.98 -8.00 -3.42
C MET A 56 -7.92 -7.05 -2.68
N HIS A 57 -8.03 -7.18 -1.35
CA HIS A 57 -8.80 -6.26 -0.51
C HIS A 57 -8.02 -4.99 -0.12
N MET A 58 -6.78 -4.84 -0.58
CA MET A 58 -5.98 -3.67 -0.21
C MET A 58 -6.49 -2.39 -0.90
N PRO A 59 -6.58 -1.25 -0.19
CA PRO A 59 -7.16 -0.01 -0.73
C PRO A 59 -6.50 0.54 -2.00
N PHE A 60 -5.21 0.29 -2.20
CA PHE A 60 -4.49 0.72 -3.41
C PHE A 60 -4.67 -0.24 -4.59
N ILE A 61 -5.18 -1.45 -4.36
CA ILE A 61 -5.55 -2.42 -5.40
C ILE A 61 -7.00 -2.20 -5.82
N SER A 62 -7.92 -2.23 -4.86
CA SER A 62 -9.35 -2.02 -5.10
C SER A 62 -10.04 -1.39 -3.90
N ARG A 63 -10.43 -0.13 -4.04
CA ARG A 63 -11.17 0.59 -2.98
C ARG A 63 -12.57 0.01 -2.74
N THR A 64 -13.20 -0.53 -3.78
CA THR A 64 -14.50 -1.21 -3.65
C THR A 64 -14.39 -2.47 -2.81
N MET A 65 -13.33 -3.27 -3.00
CA MET A 65 -13.13 -4.46 -2.18
C MET A 65 -12.71 -4.08 -0.76
N ALA A 66 -11.91 -3.04 -0.61
CA ALA A 66 -11.47 -2.54 0.70
C ALA A 66 -12.60 -1.97 1.57
N SER A 67 -13.70 -1.49 0.98
CA SER A 67 -14.86 -1.00 1.74
C SER A 67 -15.80 -2.10 2.21
N LEU A 68 -15.63 -3.32 1.73
CA LEU A 68 -16.42 -4.48 2.12
C LEU A 68 -15.68 -5.32 3.16
N PRO A 69 -16.39 -6.01 4.08
CA PRO A 69 -15.78 -7.01 4.93
C PRO A 69 -14.99 -8.02 4.09
N TYR A 70 -13.80 -8.38 4.57
CA TYR A 70 -12.95 -9.36 3.91
C TYR A 70 -13.71 -10.68 3.72
N ALA A 71 -13.78 -11.13 2.47
CA ALA A 71 -14.40 -12.39 2.10
C ALA A 71 -13.85 -12.86 0.75
N THR A 72 -13.44 -14.13 0.67
CA THR A 72 -13.02 -14.74 -0.59
C THR A 72 -14.26 -15.05 -1.44
N ARG A 73 -14.57 -14.15 -2.36
CA ARG A 73 -15.74 -14.26 -3.25
C ARG A 73 -15.37 -14.89 -4.58
N ILE A 74 -16.31 -15.61 -5.20
CA ILE A 74 -16.09 -16.33 -6.47
C ILE A 74 -15.62 -15.40 -7.59
N HIS A 75 -16.12 -14.16 -7.65
CA HIS A 75 -15.69 -13.18 -8.65
C HIS A 75 -14.25 -12.67 -8.48
N LEU A 76 -13.57 -13.00 -7.37
CA LEU A 76 -12.14 -12.73 -7.19
C LEU A 76 -11.25 -13.81 -7.81
N LEU A 77 -11.79 -15.01 -8.09
CA LEU A 77 -11.03 -16.12 -8.65
C LEU A 77 -10.33 -15.79 -9.97
N PRO A 78 -10.94 -15.07 -10.94
CA PRO A 78 -10.26 -14.68 -12.17
C PRO A 78 -9.05 -13.78 -11.95
N PHE A 79 -8.97 -13.09 -10.81
CA PHE A 79 -7.85 -12.21 -10.47
C PHE A 79 -6.73 -12.94 -9.73
N LEU A 80 -6.94 -14.18 -9.26
CA LEU A 80 -5.89 -14.94 -8.55
C LEU A 80 -4.63 -15.15 -9.38
N PRO A 81 -4.70 -15.49 -10.68
CA PRO A 81 -3.51 -15.59 -11.52
C PRO A 81 -2.73 -14.27 -11.59
N ILE A 82 -3.43 -13.13 -11.65
CA ILE A 82 -2.81 -11.80 -11.68
C ILE A 82 -2.11 -11.52 -10.35
N SER A 83 -2.76 -11.80 -9.23
CA SER A 83 -2.18 -11.65 -7.89
C SER A 83 -0.97 -12.57 -7.69
N PHE A 84 -1.02 -13.80 -8.20
CA PHE A 84 0.10 -14.74 -8.18
C PHE A 84 1.30 -14.20 -8.97
N MET A 85 1.07 -13.69 -10.18
CA MET A 85 2.15 -13.09 -10.98
C MET A 85 2.75 -11.86 -10.30
N ALA A 86 1.91 -11.00 -9.70
CA ALA A 86 2.38 -9.85 -8.92
C ALA A 86 3.24 -10.29 -7.73
N MET A 87 2.83 -11.35 -7.01
CA MET A 87 3.62 -11.95 -5.94
C MET A 87 4.99 -12.44 -6.44
N LEU A 88 5.06 -13.12 -7.59
CA LEU A 88 6.33 -13.59 -8.15
C LEU A 88 7.27 -12.42 -8.48
N VAL A 89 6.74 -11.36 -9.09
CA VAL A 89 7.50 -10.13 -9.37
C VAL A 89 8.02 -9.50 -8.08
N MET A 90 7.16 -9.40 -7.07
CA MET A 90 7.52 -8.88 -5.76
C MET A 90 8.59 -9.73 -5.07
N TRP A 91 8.48 -11.05 -5.22
CA TRP A 91 9.44 -11.96 -4.64
C TRP A 91 10.83 -11.80 -5.26
N ALA A 92 10.89 -11.70 -6.59
CA ALA A 92 12.13 -11.64 -7.35
C ALA A 92 12.93 -10.35 -7.13
N ASN A 93 12.29 -9.18 -7.20
CA ASN A 93 13.02 -7.90 -7.35
C ASN A 93 12.48 -6.72 -6.52
N SER A 94 11.51 -6.92 -5.63
CA SER A 94 11.01 -5.80 -4.81
C SER A 94 11.79 -5.61 -3.52
N LYS A 95 11.98 -4.34 -3.15
CA LYS A 95 12.40 -3.88 -1.83
C LYS A 95 11.19 -3.51 -1.00
N THR A 96 11.37 -3.28 0.29
CA THR A 96 10.33 -2.68 1.14
C THR A 96 9.85 -1.35 0.57
N PHE A 97 8.54 -1.13 0.53
CA PHE A 97 7.93 0.08 -0.03
C PHE A 97 6.79 0.62 0.85
N LEU A 98 6.51 1.92 0.72
CA LEU A 98 5.41 2.58 1.44
C LEU A 98 4.06 2.16 0.86
N ILE A 99 3.17 1.60 1.69
CA ILE A 99 1.83 1.15 1.28
C ILE A 99 0.74 2.16 1.65
N SER A 100 0.88 2.78 2.82
CA SER A 100 -0.06 3.78 3.33
C SER A 100 0.63 4.70 4.31
N PHE A 101 0.09 5.90 4.44
CA PHE A 101 0.49 6.86 5.46
C PHE A 101 -0.74 7.63 5.92
N TYR A 102 -0.70 8.13 7.14
CA TYR A 102 -1.73 9.01 7.68
C TYR A 102 -1.15 9.87 8.80
N ASN A 103 -1.74 11.05 9.00
CA ASN A 103 -1.44 11.89 10.16
C ASN A 103 -2.51 11.65 11.23
N LEU A 104 -2.09 11.31 12.45
CA LEU A 104 -2.97 11.16 13.59
C LEU A 104 -2.39 11.94 14.77
N ARG A 105 -3.15 12.90 15.30
CA ARG A 105 -2.72 13.79 16.40
C ARG A 105 -1.36 14.44 16.09
N ASP A 106 -1.27 15.03 14.91
CA ASP A 106 -0.06 15.66 14.38
C ASP A 106 1.17 14.74 14.31
N ARG A 107 1.02 13.41 14.38
CA ARG A 107 2.10 12.45 14.14
C ARG A 107 1.93 11.76 12.80
N LEU A 108 3.02 11.68 12.03
CA LEU A 108 3.05 11.02 10.74
C LEU A 108 3.32 9.52 10.93
N HIS A 109 2.32 8.71 10.61
CA HIS A 109 2.42 7.26 10.60
C HIS A 109 2.61 6.77 9.18
N GLN A 110 3.54 5.84 8.99
CA GLN A 110 3.75 5.14 7.73
C GLN A 110 3.65 3.64 7.92
N THR A 111 3.12 2.94 6.92
CA THR A 111 3.15 1.48 6.86
C THR A 111 4.01 1.09 5.67
N TRP A 112 5.05 0.32 5.92
CA TRP A 112 5.96 -0.20 4.92
C TRP A 112 5.69 -1.68 4.72
N ALA A 113 5.56 -2.10 3.46
CA ALA A 113 5.30 -3.47 3.11
C ALA A 113 6.59 -4.19 2.72
N VAL A 114 6.91 -5.24 3.47
CA VAL A 114 7.88 -6.24 3.05
C VAL A 114 7.22 -7.03 1.91
N PRO A 115 7.87 -7.17 0.73
CA PRO A 115 7.27 -7.78 -0.45
C PRO A 115 7.25 -9.31 -0.36
N ARG A 116 6.62 -9.83 0.71
CA ARG A 116 6.55 -11.23 1.06
C ARG A 116 5.14 -11.58 1.53
N PHE A 117 4.71 -12.79 1.18
CA PHE A 117 3.42 -13.35 1.55
C PHE A 117 3.57 -14.27 2.76
N GLY A 118 2.50 -14.42 3.55
CA GLY A 118 2.52 -15.12 4.84
C GLY A 118 3.05 -16.55 4.71
N PHE A 119 2.62 -17.28 3.67
CA PHE A 119 3.12 -18.64 3.42
C PHE A 119 4.65 -18.69 3.24
N GLN A 120 5.27 -17.62 2.72
CA GLN A 120 6.73 -17.55 2.54
C GLN A 120 7.48 -17.44 3.87
N TYR A 121 6.85 -17.04 4.97
CA TYR A 121 7.50 -17.05 6.30
C TYR A 121 7.65 -18.47 6.86
N PHE A 122 6.85 -19.43 6.36
CA PHE A 122 6.94 -20.83 6.76
C PHE A 122 7.93 -21.64 5.91
N LEU A 123 8.52 -21.05 4.88
CA LEU A 123 9.50 -21.69 4.02
C LEU A 123 10.92 -21.40 4.54
N PRO A 124 11.74 -22.41 4.90
CA PRO A 124 13.06 -22.14 5.48
C PRO A 124 14.01 -21.39 4.53
N PHE A 125 13.93 -21.65 3.22
CA PHE A 125 14.83 -21.06 2.23
C PHE A 125 14.56 -19.58 1.94
N THR A 126 13.39 -19.06 2.31
CA THR A 126 13.04 -17.63 2.16
C THR A 126 13.40 -16.81 3.39
N ALA A 127 13.66 -17.44 4.55
CA ALA A 127 13.90 -16.78 5.83
C ALA A 127 15.06 -15.76 5.74
N GLN A 128 16.16 -16.12 5.08
CA GLN A 128 17.30 -15.21 4.89
C GLN A 128 16.91 -13.95 4.11
N GLY A 129 16.15 -14.12 3.02
CA GLY A 129 15.70 -12.98 2.21
C GLY A 129 14.70 -12.09 2.94
N ILE A 130 13.83 -12.68 3.77
CA ILE A 130 12.88 -11.95 4.62
C ILE A 130 13.64 -11.13 5.66
N ASN A 131 14.57 -11.75 6.39
CA ASN A 131 15.36 -11.08 7.42
C ASN A 131 16.16 -9.91 6.84
N LYS A 132 16.74 -10.09 5.65
CA LYS A 132 17.41 -9.01 4.94
C LYS A 132 16.50 -7.81 4.68
N HIS A 133 15.27 -8.02 4.20
CA HIS A 133 14.31 -6.93 3.98
C HIS A 133 13.93 -6.23 5.29
N ILE A 134 13.74 -6.98 6.38
CA ILE A 134 13.42 -6.43 7.69
C ILE A 134 14.58 -5.58 8.21
N GLU A 135 15.80 -6.10 8.16
CA GLU A 135 17.03 -5.40 8.58
C GLU A 135 17.24 -4.12 7.77
N GLU A 136 17.15 -4.18 6.44
CA GLU A 136 17.26 -3.01 5.57
C GLU A 136 16.21 -1.95 5.90
N SER A 137 14.99 -2.37 6.27
CA SER A 137 13.91 -1.46 6.67
C SER A 137 14.20 -0.79 8.01
N ILE A 138 14.71 -1.53 9.01
CA ILE A 138 15.10 -0.98 10.31
C ILE A 138 16.22 0.05 10.12
N LEU A 139 17.27 -0.30 9.38
CA LEU A 139 18.38 0.60 9.09
C LEU A 139 17.93 1.84 8.29
N MET A 140 16.96 1.69 7.40
CA MET A 140 16.36 2.83 6.70
C MET A 140 15.59 3.75 7.65
N ALA A 141 14.79 3.20 8.57
CA ALA A 141 14.06 3.99 9.56
C ALA A 141 15.01 4.73 10.50
N ASP A 142 16.08 4.08 10.95
CA ASP A 142 17.12 4.68 11.80
C ASP A 142 17.82 5.85 11.08
N ARG A 143 18.25 5.65 9.83
CA ARG A 143 18.85 6.72 9.00
C ARG A 143 17.92 7.90 8.76
N LEU A 144 16.61 7.66 8.70
CA LEU A 144 15.62 8.73 8.57
C LEU A 144 15.39 9.46 9.90
N GLY A 145 15.83 8.93 11.03
CA GLY A 145 15.61 9.50 12.36
C GLY A 145 14.23 9.18 12.94
N VAL A 146 13.62 8.07 12.53
CA VAL A 146 12.33 7.60 13.07
C VAL A 146 12.51 7.23 14.53
N LYS A 147 11.60 7.69 15.39
CA LYS A 147 11.64 7.37 16.83
C LYS A 147 11.16 5.94 17.06
N SER A 148 12.03 5.11 17.64
CA SER A 148 11.65 3.79 18.15
C SER A 148 11.04 3.96 19.54
N TYR A 149 9.74 3.66 19.68
CA TYR A 149 9.02 3.64 20.95
C TYR A 149 8.77 2.21 21.41
#